data_AF-A0A9E5RIP0-F1
#
_entry.id   AF-A0A9E5RIP0-F1
#
_cell.length_a   1.000
_cell.length_b   1.000
_cell.length_c   1.000
_cell.angle_alpha   90.00
_cell.angle_beta   90.00
_cell.angle_gamma   90.00
#
_symmetry.space_group_name_H-M   'P 1'
#
loop_
_entity.id
_entity.type
_entity.pdbx_description
1 polymer ?
#
loop_
_entity_poly.entity_id
_entity_poly.type
_entity_poly.pdbx_seq_one_letter_code
_entity_poly.pdbx_strand_id
1 'polypeptide(L)'
;MINEQVNAILNGLEQGLVTPEEVEALNKAITAGYGGAGKPTDLTYGGVLQAESLEATLKSVTFDMQNLKMWPAISVDKAENLFEQYNRLIGYGSDSAPYIGEGGAPHEEDSTYIRDGQRIVFFGTRRKVSHQMTLVRTTVGDIVAQQAKEGTMHILKNVERELYWGHGHFTNVATGAQSGNIGDLPTNSIAMNGLLQQLKKGDFDEQQRSTDFEGFGEFRSIGRDLDGDVIAQDDIE
;
A
#
# COMPACT_ATOMS: atom_id res chain seq x y z
N MET A 1 87.27 20.03 -25.71
CA MET A 1 86.29 18.95 -25.94
C MET A 1 85.52 18.50 -24.69
N ILE A 2 85.89 18.87 -23.45
CA ILE A 2 85.15 18.45 -22.24
C ILE A 2 84.05 19.45 -21.81
N ASN A 3 84.16 20.74 -22.18
CA ASN A 3 83.20 21.77 -21.75
C ASN A 3 81.93 21.89 -22.62
N GLU A 4 81.92 21.38 -23.85
CA GLU A 4 80.70 21.35 -24.69
C GLU A 4 79.75 20.19 -24.32
N GLN A 5 80.28 19.09 -23.77
CA GLN A 5 79.45 17.97 -23.31
C GLN A 5 78.72 18.29 -22.00
N VAL A 6 79.26 19.16 -21.16
CA VAL A 6 78.59 19.60 -19.91
C VAL A 6 77.42 20.55 -20.22
N ASN A 7 77.55 21.42 -21.22
CA ASN A 7 76.45 22.30 -21.63
C ASN A 7 75.32 21.58 -22.39
N ALA A 8 75.61 20.46 -23.06
CA ALA A 8 74.57 19.62 -23.66
C ALA A 8 73.75 18.85 -22.60
N ILE A 9 74.35 18.50 -21.46
CA ILE A 9 73.65 17.84 -20.35
C ILE A 9 72.76 18.82 -19.57
N LEU A 10 73.16 20.10 -19.46
CA LEU A 10 72.34 21.13 -18.82
C LEU A 10 71.07 21.50 -19.60
N ASN A 11 71.10 21.46 -20.94
CA ASN A 11 69.91 21.68 -21.77
C ASN A 11 69.01 20.43 -21.89
N GLY A 12 69.52 19.24 -21.56
CA GLY A 12 68.76 17.98 -21.61
C GLY A 12 68.01 17.63 -20.32
N LEU A 13 68.29 18.34 -19.22
CA LEU A 13 67.65 18.12 -17.91
C LEU A 13 66.48 19.09 -17.63
N GLU A 14 66.13 19.95 -18.59
CA GLU A 14 65.04 20.94 -18.48
C GLU A 14 63.70 20.46 -19.06
N GLN A 15 63.60 19.20 -19.50
CA GLN A 15 62.36 18.61 -20.06
C GLN A 15 61.55 17.77 -19.06
N GLY A 16 61.89 17.79 -17.77
CA GLY A 16 61.28 16.91 -16.76
C GLY A 16 60.82 17.57 -15.46
N LEU A 17 60.93 18.89 -15.32
CA LEU A 17 60.40 19.61 -14.17
C LEU A 17 59.10 20.28 -14.58
N VAL A 18 57.99 19.54 -14.42
CA VAL A 18 56.66 20.13 -14.35
C VAL A 18 56.75 21.23 -13.30
N THR A 19 56.52 22.48 -13.69
CA THR A 19 56.62 23.60 -12.76
C THR A 19 55.59 23.40 -11.64
N PRO A 20 55.82 23.92 -10.42
CA PRO A 20 54.86 23.80 -9.32
C PRO A 20 53.46 24.32 -9.71
N GLU A 21 53.41 25.33 -10.59
CA GLU A 21 52.18 25.88 -11.17
C GLU A 21 51.50 24.91 -12.15
N GLU A 22 52.25 24.19 -12.98
CA GLU A 22 51.70 23.15 -13.85
C GLU A 22 51.25 21.92 -13.04
N VAL A 23 51.93 21.55 -11.95
CA VAL A 23 51.48 20.49 -11.03
C VAL A 23 50.19 20.91 -10.32
N GLU A 24 50.05 22.18 -9.94
CA GLU A 24 48.83 22.72 -9.36
C GLU A 24 47.68 22.75 -10.38
N ALA A 25 47.95 23.15 -11.63
CA ALA A 25 46.99 23.12 -12.72
C ALA A 25 46.55 21.67 -13.07
N LEU A 26 47.49 20.72 -13.07
CA LEU A 26 47.22 19.29 -13.25
C LEU A 26 46.41 18.70 -12.08
N ASN A 27 46.75 19.02 -10.83
CA ASN A 27 45.96 18.59 -9.66
C ASN A 27 44.55 19.19 -9.66
N LYS A 28 44.40 20.44 -10.11
CA LYS A 28 43.11 21.09 -10.28
C LYS A 28 42.26 20.44 -11.39
N ALA A 29 42.89 20.00 -12.48
CA ALA A 29 42.23 19.25 -13.55
C ALA A 29 41.87 17.80 -13.13
N ILE A 30 42.70 17.14 -12.32
CA ILE A 30 42.47 15.77 -11.82
C ILE A 30 41.36 15.73 -10.76
N THR A 31 41.21 16.78 -9.95
CA THR A 31 40.12 16.87 -8.94
C THR A 31 38.74 17.07 -9.58
N ALA A 32 38.66 17.37 -10.88
CA ALA A 32 37.40 17.36 -11.64
C ALA A 32 36.96 15.94 -12.08
N GLY A 33 37.65 14.90 -11.64
CA GLY A 33 37.38 13.50 -11.97
C GLY A 33 36.32 12.84 -11.08
N TYR A 34 35.28 12.28 -11.72
CA TYR A 34 34.37 11.20 -11.27
C TYR A 34 33.77 11.26 -9.84
N GLY A 35 33.72 12.43 -9.20
CA GLY A 35 32.95 12.65 -7.98
C GLY A 35 31.69 13.43 -8.32
N GLY A 36 30.51 12.84 -8.13
CA GLY A 36 29.26 13.62 -8.13
C GLY A 36 29.41 14.78 -7.14
N ALA A 37 29.19 16.01 -7.60
CA ALA A 37 29.44 17.15 -6.75
C ALA A 37 28.48 17.11 -5.55
N GLY A 38 29.01 17.45 -4.38
CA GLY A 38 28.20 17.67 -3.19
C GLY A 38 27.18 18.79 -3.41
N LYS A 39 26.46 19.14 -2.34
CA LYS A 39 25.43 20.19 -2.37
C LYS A 39 25.90 21.42 -3.17
N PRO A 40 25.04 22.05 -4.00
CA PRO A 40 25.41 23.18 -4.88
C PRO A 40 26.19 24.33 -4.21
N THR A 41 26.13 24.45 -2.89
CA THR A 41 26.84 25.45 -2.07
C THR A 41 28.29 25.11 -1.75
N ASP A 42 28.71 23.85 -1.93
CA ASP A 42 30.04 23.35 -1.56
C ASP A 42 31.01 23.30 -2.75
N LEU A 43 30.54 23.66 -3.96
CA LEU A 43 31.39 23.66 -5.15
C LEU A 43 32.27 24.91 -5.20
N THR A 44 33.58 24.70 -5.31
CA THR A 44 34.56 25.76 -5.61
C THR A 44 35.33 25.42 -6.89
N TYR A 45 35.69 26.44 -7.66
CA TYR A 45 36.42 26.32 -8.93
C TYR A 45 35.70 25.47 -10.01
N GLY A 46 36.43 24.63 -10.75
CA GLY A 46 35.94 23.93 -11.96
C GLY A 46 34.72 23.05 -11.75
N GLY A 47 34.42 22.63 -10.52
CA GLY A 47 33.19 21.92 -10.18
C GLY A 47 31.93 22.75 -10.43
N VAL A 48 31.97 24.08 -10.26
CA VAL A 48 30.82 24.98 -10.54
C VAL A 48 30.47 25.02 -12.03
N LEU A 49 31.43 24.71 -12.90
CA LEU A 49 31.28 24.71 -14.35
C LEU A 49 30.96 23.32 -14.90
N GLN A 50 30.96 22.28 -14.06
CA GLN A 50 30.56 20.95 -14.46
C GLN A 50 29.05 20.93 -14.72
N ALA A 51 28.66 20.65 -15.96
CA ALA A 51 27.25 20.49 -16.31
C ALA A 51 26.72 19.21 -15.65
N GLU A 52 25.95 19.37 -14.58
CA GLU A 52 25.24 18.25 -13.96
C GLU A 52 24.02 17.89 -14.80
N SER A 53 24.00 16.65 -15.30
CA SER A 53 22.81 16.08 -15.92
C SER A 53 21.89 15.57 -14.82
N LEU A 54 21.04 16.47 -14.33
CA LEU A 54 19.92 16.08 -13.46
C LEU A 54 18.81 15.53 -14.36
N GLU A 55 18.57 14.23 -14.24
CA GLU A 55 17.46 13.58 -14.94
C GLU A 55 16.13 14.18 -14.44
N ALA A 56 15.29 14.61 -15.38
CA ALA A 56 14.03 15.27 -15.07
C ALA A 56 12.88 14.29 -14.75
N THR A 57 13.13 12.98 -14.69
CA THR A 57 12.08 11.97 -14.51
C THR A 57 12.05 11.42 -13.09
N LEU A 58 10.87 11.41 -12.49
CA LEU A 58 10.61 10.75 -11.21
C LEU A 58 10.24 9.29 -11.45
N LYS A 59 11.06 8.36 -10.94
CA LYS A 59 10.70 6.93 -10.90
C LYS A 59 9.94 6.63 -9.61
N SER A 60 8.70 6.12 -9.74
CA SER A 60 7.97 5.59 -8.59
C SER A 60 8.54 4.22 -8.20
N VAL A 61 8.95 4.08 -6.94
CA VAL A 61 9.38 2.81 -6.31
C VAL A 61 8.29 2.29 -5.34
N THR A 62 7.25 3.09 -5.11
CA THR A 62 6.12 2.72 -4.26
C THR A 62 5.04 1.99 -5.05
N PHE A 63 4.02 1.49 -4.35
CA PHE A 63 2.87 0.81 -4.93
C PHE A 63 2.17 1.68 -5.99
N ASP A 64 1.68 1.00 -7.03
CA ASP A 64 0.88 1.57 -8.11
C ASP A 64 -0.54 0.98 -8.07
N MET A 65 -1.44 1.51 -8.90
CA MET A 65 -2.83 1.08 -8.94
C MET A 65 -2.98 -0.41 -9.30
N GLN A 66 -2.03 -0.99 -10.02
CA GLN A 66 -2.00 -2.42 -10.37
C GLN A 66 -1.73 -3.34 -9.15
N ASN A 67 -1.15 -2.78 -8.08
CA ASN A 67 -0.88 -3.51 -6.85
C ASN A 67 -2.12 -3.61 -5.95
N LEU A 68 -3.12 -2.74 -6.15
CA LEU A 68 -4.41 -2.83 -5.46
C LEU A 68 -5.23 -3.97 -6.08
N LYS A 69 -5.81 -4.85 -5.25
CA LYS A 69 -6.53 -6.03 -5.73
C LYS A 69 -8.01 -5.97 -5.41
N MET A 70 -8.37 -5.56 -4.20
CA MET A 70 -9.73 -5.56 -3.71
C MET A 70 -10.53 -4.39 -4.25
N TRP A 71 -9.98 -3.18 -4.18
CA TRP A 71 -10.65 -1.96 -4.67
C TRP A 71 -11.14 -2.07 -6.12
N PRO A 72 -10.31 -2.49 -7.11
CA PRO A 72 -10.80 -2.65 -8.48
C PRO A 72 -11.67 -3.89 -8.71
N ALA A 73 -11.65 -4.87 -7.80
CA ALA A 73 -12.43 -6.11 -7.94
C ALA A 73 -13.89 -5.96 -7.49
N ILE A 74 -14.20 -4.97 -6.65
CA ILE A 74 -15.53 -4.76 -6.09
C ILE A 74 -16.31 -3.77 -6.96
N SER A 75 -17.56 -4.09 -7.29
CA SER A 75 -18.49 -3.14 -7.91
C SER A 75 -18.94 -2.10 -6.88
N VAL A 76 -18.84 -0.82 -7.24
CA VAL A 76 -19.28 0.28 -6.39
C VAL A 76 -20.64 0.76 -6.85
N ASP A 77 -21.66 0.55 -6.02
CA ASP A 77 -23.00 1.10 -6.22
C ASP A 77 -23.18 2.41 -5.47
N LYS A 78 -24.10 3.24 -5.97
CA LYS A 78 -24.44 4.51 -5.32
C LYS A 78 -25.30 4.23 -4.09
N ALA A 79 -24.89 4.75 -2.95
CA ALA A 79 -25.73 4.79 -1.76
C ALA A 79 -26.53 6.10 -1.67
N GLU A 80 -27.80 6.01 -1.27
CA GLU A 80 -28.69 7.16 -1.14
C GLU A 80 -28.76 7.70 0.30
N ASN A 81 -28.30 6.93 1.29
CA ASN A 81 -28.36 7.31 2.71
C ASN A 81 -27.06 6.96 3.45
N LEU A 82 -26.86 7.53 4.64
CA LEU A 82 -25.71 7.24 5.53
C LEU A 82 -25.76 5.85 6.17
N PHE A 83 -26.95 5.23 6.17
CA PHE A 83 -27.18 3.86 6.63
C PHE A 83 -27.92 3.12 5.53
N GLU A 84 -27.25 2.14 4.94
CA GLU A 84 -27.77 1.34 3.84
C GLU A 84 -28.26 0.01 4.39
N GLN A 85 -29.45 -0.41 3.97
CA GLN A 85 -30.07 -1.65 4.40
C GLN A 85 -30.22 -2.58 3.20
N TYR A 86 -29.93 -3.85 3.41
CA TYR A 86 -30.08 -4.88 2.40
C TYR A 86 -30.81 -6.07 2.99
N ASN A 87 -31.57 -6.76 2.14
CA ASN A 87 -32.20 -8.02 2.53
C ASN A 87 -31.28 -9.17 2.11
N ARG A 88 -31.10 -10.14 2.99
CA ARG A 88 -30.37 -11.37 2.70
C ARG A 88 -31.31 -12.57 2.81
N LEU A 89 -31.19 -13.49 1.87
CA LEU A 89 -31.82 -14.80 1.93
C LEU A 89 -30.95 -15.71 2.80
N ILE A 90 -31.53 -16.32 3.84
CA ILE A 90 -30.80 -17.21 4.77
C ILE A 90 -31.05 -18.69 4.52
N GLY A 91 -32.20 -19.03 3.96
CA GLY A 91 -32.52 -20.40 3.60
C GLY A 91 -33.67 -20.50 2.62
N TYR A 92 -33.62 -21.55 1.82
CA TYR A 92 -34.65 -21.85 0.82
C TYR A 92 -35.79 -22.72 1.37
N GLY A 93 -35.60 -23.36 2.53
CA GLY A 93 -36.55 -24.28 3.12
C GLY A 93 -36.00 -24.95 4.38
N SER A 94 -36.62 -26.05 4.80
CA SER A 94 -36.11 -26.84 5.92
C SER A 94 -35.21 -27.97 5.41
N ASP A 95 -34.29 -28.47 6.22
CA ASP A 95 -33.48 -29.64 5.86
C ASP A 95 -34.30 -30.94 6.03
N SER A 96 -35.38 -31.03 5.24
CA SER A 96 -36.32 -32.15 5.23
C SER A 96 -35.96 -33.13 4.14
N ALA A 97 -36.14 -34.42 4.42
CA ALA A 97 -35.87 -35.47 3.44
C ALA A 97 -36.76 -35.27 2.18
N PRO A 98 -36.19 -35.26 0.96
CA PRO A 98 -36.95 -35.05 -0.26
C PRO A 98 -37.74 -36.30 -0.71
N TYR A 99 -37.67 -37.39 0.06
CA TYR A 99 -38.30 -38.65 -0.29
C TYR A 99 -39.81 -38.60 -0.01
N ILE A 100 -40.59 -38.90 -1.04
CA ILE A 100 -42.03 -39.09 -0.91
C ILE A 100 -42.37 -40.57 -1.11
N GLY A 101 -43.30 -41.09 -0.29
CA GLY A 101 -43.89 -42.40 -0.54
C GLY A 101 -44.79 -42.37 -1.78
N GLU A 102 -45.05 -43.53 -2.38
CA GLU A 102 -45.97 -43.63 -3.51
C GLU A 102 -47.36 -43.09 -3.12
N GLY A 103 -47.79 -42.00 -3.78
CA GLY A 103 -49.05 -41.29 -3.48
C GLY A 103 -48.97 -40.19 -2.41
N GLY A 104 -47.79 -39.88 -1.87
CA GLY A 104 -47.59 -38.78 -0.92
C GLY A 104 -47.55 -37.40 -1.59
N ALA A 105 -47.97 -36.37 -0.85
CA ALA A 105 -47.80 -34.97 -1.25
C ALA A 105 -46.47 -34.40 -0.70
N PRO A 106 -45.73 -33.60 -1.48
CA PRO A 106 -44.54 -32.91 -0.99
C PRO A 106 -44.85 -31.94 0.17
N HIS A 107 -43.85 -31.65 0.99
CA HIS A 107 -43.94 -30.61 2.02
C HIS A 107 -43.86 -29.21 1.40
N GLU A 108 -44.61 -28.26 1.97
CA GLU A 108 -44.49 -26.84 1.63
C GLU A 108 -43.26 -26.27 2.33
N GLU A 109 -42.38 -25.65 1.57
CA GLU A 109 -41.17 -24.99 2.08
C GLU A 109 -41.11 -23.56 1.59
N ASP A 110 -40.95 -22.64 2.54
CA ASP A 110 -40.86 -21.20 2.28
C ASP A 110 -39.43 -20.70 2.49
N SER A 111 -39.02 -19.76 1.63
CA SER A 111 -37.75 -19.08 1.76
C SER A 111 -37.78 -18.05 2.90
N THR A 112 -36.74 -18.04 3.72
CA THR A 112 -36.62 -17.11 4.85
C THR A 112 -35.64 -15.98 4.55
N TYR A 113 -36.08 -14.73 4.77
CA TYR A 113 -35.28 -13.54 4.52
C TYR A 113 -35.05 -12.75 5.82
N ILE A 114 -33.88 -12.12 5.91
CA ILE A 114 -33.52 -11.21 6.98
C ILE A 114 -33.14 -9.85 6.39
N ARG A 115 -33.26 -8.80 7.21
CA ARG A 115 -32.76 -7.47 6.86
C ARG A 115 -31.56 -7.15 7.72
N ASP A 116 -30.48 -6.73 7.08
CA ASP A 116 -29.29 -6.22 7.75
C ASP A 116 -28.94 -4.83 7.20
N GLY A 117 -28.06 -4.10 7.89
CA GLY A 117 -27.64 -2.79 7.43
C GLY A 117 -26.23 -2.42 7.86
N GLN A 118 -25.61 -1.56 7.07
CA GLN A 118 -24.24 -1.09 7.24
C GLN A 118 -24.19 0.44 7.20
N ARG A 119 -23.25 1.00 7.96
CA ARG A 119 -23.01 2.45 8.00
C ARG A 119 -21.95 2.82 6.96
N ILE A 120 -22.13 3.95 6.31
CA ILE A 120 -21.16 4.48 5.35
C ILE A 120 -20.10 5.30 6.07
N VAL A 121 -18.84 5.13 5.66
CA VAL A 121 -17.68 5.84 6.18
C VAL A 121 -17.08 6.75 5.12
N PHE A 122 -16.43 7.84 5.56
CA PHE A 122 -15.83 8.83 4.66
C PHE A 122 -14.31 8.85 4.81
N PHE A 123 -13.61 8.76 3.68
CA PHE A 123 -12.16 8.91 3.62
C PHE A 123 -11.79 10.29 3.09
N GLY A 124 -10.80 10.94 3.71
CA GLY A 124 -10.32 12.23 3.26
C GLY A 124 -8.89 12.50 3.69
N THR A 125 -8.13 13.16 2.82
CA THR A 125 -6.80 13.69 3.13
C THR A 125 -6.69 15.14 2.67
N ARG A 126 -5.93 15.95 3.41
CA ARG A 126 -5.58 17.30 2.98
C ARG A 126 -4.15 17.30 2.45
N ARG A 127 -3.91 17.93 1.31
CA ARG A 127 -2.58 18.20 0.76
C ARG A 127 -2.39 19.71 0.63
N LYS A 128 -1.14 20.16 0.72
CA LYS A 128 -0.79 21.58 0.64
C LYS A 128 0.47 21.74 -0.21
N VAL A 129 0.53 22.82 -0.97
CA VAL A 129 1.69 23.24 -1.75
C VAL A 129 1.98 24.70 -1.41
N SER A 130 3.26 25.08 -1.32
CA SER A 130 3.62 26.48 -1.14
C SER A 130 3.45 27.26 -2.44
N HIS A 131 3.01 28.51 -2.36
CA HIS A 131 2.78 29.33 -3.54
C HIS A 131 4.05 29.56 -4.37
N GLN A 132 5.20 29.68 -3.71
CA GLN A 132 6.50 29.81 -4.37
C GLN A 132 6.81 28.58 -5.23
N MET A 133 6.44 27.38 -4.77
CA MET A 133 6.67 26.13 -5.51
C MET A 133 5.74 25.98 -6.71
N THR A 134 4.58 26.66 -6.72
CA THR A 134 3.72 26.73 -7.91
C THR A 134 4.28 27.61 -9.03
N LEU A 135 5.22 28.51 -8.71
CA LEU A 135 5.83 29.44 -9.66
C LEU A 135 7.15 28.91 -10.24
N VAL A 136 7.86 28.08 -9.48
CA VAL A 136 9.14 27.50 -9.90
C VAL A 136 8.91 26.31 -10.82
N ARG A 137 9.72 26.23 -11.89
CA ARG A 137 9.74 25.05 -12.76
C ARG A 137 10.26 23.84 -11.99
N THR A 138 9.37 22.94 -11.62
CA THR A 138 9.73 21.70 -10.94
C THR A 138 10.08 20.61 -11.96
N THR A 139 10.86 19.61 -11.54
CA THR A 139 11.20 18.44 -12.36
C THR A 139 9.99 17.55 -12.62
N VAL A 140 9.02 17.55 -11.70
CA VAL A 140 7.82 16.69 -11.74
C VAL A 140 6.64 17.30 -12.49
N GLY A 141 6.80 18.47 -13.10
CA GLY A 141 5.74 19.17 -13.83
C GLY A 141 4.86 20.03 -12.92
N ASP A 142 3.54 19.96 -13.10
CA ASP A 142 2.58 20.66 -12.23
C ASP A 142 2.53 20.00 -10.84
N ILE A 143 3.07 20.72 -9.86
CA ILE A 143 3.17 20.27 -8.48
C ILE A 143 1.79 20.09 -7.82
N VAL A 144 0.76 20.84 -8.27
CA VAL A 144 -0.59 20.75 -7.72
C VAL A 144 -1.23 19.44 -8.18
N ALA A 145 -1.15 19.14 -9.48
CA ALA A 145 -1.62 17.88 -10.05
C ALA A 145 -0.90 16.68 -9.42
N GLN A 146 0.41 16.78 -9.21
CA GLN A 146 1.20 15.73 -8.56
C GLN A 146 0.74 15.49 -7.11
N GLN A 147 0.52 16.54 -6.32
CA GLN A 147 -0.01 16.40 -4.96
C GLN A 147 -1.42 15.80 -4.93
N ALA A 148 -2.28 16.12 -5.91
CA ALA A 148 -3.59 15.50 -6.04
C ALA A 148 -3.45 13.99 -6.31
N LYS A 149 -2.58 13.58 -7.24
CA LYS A 149 -2.32 12.17 -7.55
C LYS A 149 -1.80 11.39 -6.34
N GLU A 150 -0.83 11.95 -5.62
CA GLU A 150 -0.28 11.35 -4.40
C GLU A 150 -1.32 11.28 -3.27
N GLY A 151 -2.21 12.28 -3.19
CA GLY A 151 -3.36 12.29 -2.29
C GLY A 151 -4.31 11.14 -2.57
N THR A 152 -4.72 10.97 -3.81
CA THR A 152 -5.59 9.87 -4.25
C THR A 152 -4.96 8.51 -3.98
N MET A 153 -3.68 8.33 -4.34
CA MET A 153 -2.98 7.07 -4.08
C MET A 153 -2.90 6.75 -2.59
N HIS A 154 -2.68 7.76 -1.74
CA HIS A 154 -2.68 7.58 -0.29
C HIS A 154 -4.05 7.14 0.24
N ILE A 155 -5.14 7.75 -0.25
CA ILE A 155 -6.50 7.33 0.12
C ILE A 155 -6.74 5.89 -0.34
N LEU A 156 -6.45 5.56 -1.60
CA LEU A 156 -6.66 4.22 -2.15
C LEU A 156 -5.94 3.13 -1.35
N LYS A 157 -4.70 3.39 -0.91
CA LYS A 157 -3.96 2.49 -0.02
C LYS A 157 -4.70 2.23 1.28
N ASN A 158 -5.22 3.28 1.90
CA ASN A 158 -5.93 3.16 3.17
C ASN A 158 -7.26 2.45 2.97
N VAL A 159 -8.00 2.75 1.89
CA VAL A 159 -9.26 2.06 1.55
C VAL A 159 -9.03 0.56 1.35
N GLU A 160 -8.04 0.17 0.56
CA GLU A 160 -7.70 -1.25 0.34
C GLU A 160 -7.42 -1.96 1.68
N ARG A 161 -6.61 -1.35 2.55
CA ARG A 161 -6.31 -1.89 3.87
C ARG A 161 -7.56 -2.06 4.73
N GLU A 162 -8.38 -1.02 4.82
CA GLU A 162 -9.58 -1.04 5.66
C GLU A 162 -10.64 -2.02 5.14
N LEU A 163 -10.70 -2.28 3.82
CA LEU A 163 -11.60 -3.28 3.25
C LEU A 163 -11.32 -4.70 3.75
N TYR A 164 -10.04 -5.07 3.97
CA TYR A 164 -9.69 -6.37 4.54
C TYR A 164 -9.94 -6.43 6.03
N TRP A 165 -9.32 -5.51 6.77
CA TRP A 165 -9.22 -5.62 8.22
C TRP A 165 -10.24 -4.77 8.96
N GLY A 166 -10.46 -3.52 8.54
CA GLY A 166 -11.38 -2.58 9.17
C GLY A 166 -11.23 -2.57 10.70
N HIS A 167 -12.27 -3.02 11.39
CA HIS A 167 -12.34 -3.16 12.86
C HIS A 167 -11.30 -4.13 13.47
N GLY A 168 -10.73 -5.04 12.68
CA GLY A 168 -9.70 -5.97 13.11
C GLY A 168 -8.40 -5.30 13.57
N HIS A 169 -8.19 -4.01 13.26
CA HIS A 169 -7.03 -3.26 13.76
C HIS A 169 -7.13 -2.86 15.23
N PHE A 170 -8.32 -2.90 15.83
CA PHE A 170 -8.50 -2.50 17.23
C PHE A 170 -8.11 -3.63 18.17
N THR A 171 -7.26 -3.29 19.14
CA THR A 171 -6.88 -4.20 20.23
C THR A 171 -7.87 -4.09 21.37
N ASN A 172 -8.37 -5.21 21.84
CA ASN A 172 -9.14 -5.27 23.07
C ASN A 172 -8.26 -4.82 24.26
N VAL A 173 -8.75 -3.87 25.06
CA VAL A 173 -7.98 -3.29 26.19
C VAL A 173 -7.75 -4.28 27.33
N ALA A 174 -8.61 -5.29 27.49
CA ALA A 174 -8.53 -6.27 28.57
C ALA A 174 -7.67 -7.50 28.20
N THR A 175 -7.70 -7.94 26.94
CA THR A 175 -7.00 -9.17 26.49
C THR A 175 -5.81 -8.92 25.58
N GLY A 176 -5.67 -7.71 25.02
CA GLY A 176 -4.64 -7.38 24.03
C GLY A 176 -4.89 -8.00 22.63
N ALA A 177 -5.97 -8.77 22.46
CA ALA A 177 -6.26 -9.48 21.22
C ALA A 177 -6.83 -8.52 20.15
N GLN A 178 -6.42 -8.72 18.90
CA GLN A 178 -6.98 -8.06 17.70
C GLN A 178 -8.10 -8.93 17.11
N SER A 179 -9.14 -9.15 17.90
CA SER A 179 -10.17 -10.14 17.57
C SER A 179 -11.16 -9.64 16.51
N GLY A 180 -11.24 -8.33 16.28
CA GLY A 180 -12.20 -7.71 15.35
C GLY A 180 -13.66 -7.83 15.79
N ASN A 181 -13.90 -8.11 17.08
CA ASN A 181 -15.24 -8.23 17.65
C ASN A 181 -15.88 -6.84 17.81
N ILE A 182 -17.20 -6.74 17.59
CA ILE A 182 -17.98 -5.49 17.72
C ILE A 182 -17.85 -4.92 19.14
N GLY A 183 -17.76 -5.78 20.16
CA GLY A 183 -17.60 -5.38 21.55
C GLY A 183 -16.25 -4.72 21.88
N ASP A 184 -15.25 -4.86 21.01
CA ASP A 184 -13.92 -4.30 21.22
C ASP A 184 -13.83 -2.84 20.72
N LEU A 185 -14.87 -2.34 20.05
CA LEU A 185 -14.88 -0.99 19.52
C LEU A 185 -15.33 0.03 20.55
N PRO A 186 -14.69 1.21 20.58
CA PRO A 186 -15.22 2.36 21.29
C PRO A 186 -16.64 2.69 20.82
N THR A 187 -17.53 3.07 21.74
CA THR A 187 -18.95 3.35 21.48
C THR A 187 -19.20 4.40 20.37
N ASN A 188 -18.22 5.29 20.13
CA ASN A 188 -18.29 6.32 19.08
C ASN A 188 -17.38 6.02 17.88
N SER A 189 -16.97 4.77 17.69
CA SER A 189 -16.11 4.40 16.56
C SER A 189 -16.87 4.56 15.24
N ILE A 190 -16.23 5.28 14.31
CA ILE A 190 -16.68 5.45 12.91
C ILE A 190 -15.91 4.54 11.95
N ALA A 191 -15.18 3.54 12.48
CA ALA A 191 -14.39 2.64 11.66
C ALA A 191 -15.28 1.78 10.76
N MET A 192 -14.71 1.31 9.65
CA MET A 192 -15.43 0.48 8.68
C MET A 192 -15.48 -0.98 9.11
N ASN A 193 -16.62 -1.63 8.87
CA ASN A 193 -16.77 -3.07 9.06
C ASN A 193 -16.12 -3.83 7.89
N GLY A 194 -14.80 -4.02 7.93
CA GLY A 194 -14.04 -4.75 6.91
C GLY A 194 -14.51 -6.20 6.74
N LEU A 195 -13.99 -6.89 5.72
CA LEU A 195 -14.39 -8.25 5.34
C LEU A 195 -14.28 -9.26 6.49
N LEU A 196 -13.21 -9.19 7.28
CA LEU A 196 -12.98 -10.10 8.41
C LEU A 196 -14.16 -10.12 9.39
N GLN A 197 -14.73 -8.96 9.68
CA GLN A 197 -15.86 -8.85 10.60
C GLN A 197 -17.15 -9.37 9.97
N GLN A 198 -17.34 -9.16 8.67
CA GLN A 198 -18.51 -9.67 7.96
C GLN A 198 -18.51 -11.20 7.95
N LEU A 199 -17.34 -11.82 7.75
CA LEU A 199 -17.16 -13.27 7.86
C LEU A 199 -17.53 -13.77 9.26
N LYS A 200 -16.91 -13.17 10.30
CA LYS A 200 -17.19 -13.55 11.69
C LYS A 200 -18.65 -13.34 12.10
N LYS A 201 -19.29 -12.27 11.62
CA LYS A 201 -20.72 -12.05 11.87
C LYS A 201 -21.55 -13.20 11.32
N GLY A 202 -21.20 -13.76 10.17
CA GLY A 202 -21.85 -14.94 9.60
C GLY A 202 -21.72 -16.21 10.46
N ASP A 203 -20.60 -16.37 11.17
CA ASP A 203 -20.35 -17.55 12.03
C ASP A 203 -21.01 -17.44 13.43
N PHE A 204 -21.03 -16.24 14.01
CA PHE A 204 -21.43 -16.02 15.40
C PHE A 204 -22.88 -15.56 15.59
N ASP A 205 -23.49 -14.92 14.60
CA ASP A 205 -24.86 -14.43 14.70
C ASP A 205 -25.84 -15.47 14.15
N GLU A 206 -26.51 -16.19 15.06
CA GLU A 206 -27.45 -17.27 14.74
C GLU A 206 -28.60 -16.83 13.83
N GLN A 207 -29.00 -15.55 13.88
CA GLN A 207 -30.06 -15.02 13.02
C GLN A 207 -29.58 -14.71 11.60
N GLN A 208 -28.27 -14.68 11.41
CA GLN A 208 -27.60 -14.26 10.19
C GLN A 208 -26.98 -15.46 9.46
N ARG A 209 -26.76 -16.59 10.14
CA ARG A 209 -26.24 -17.82 9.54
C ARG A 209 -27.20 -18.36 8.48
N SER A 210 -26.66 -19.07 7.50
CA SER A 210 -27.50 -19.85 6.60
C SER A 210 -28.12 -21.01 7.38
N THR A 211 -29.44 -21.16 7.26
CA THR A 211 -30.17 -22.27 7.87
C THR A 211 -30.06 -23.54 7.02
N ASP A 212 -29.59 -23.41 5.79
CA ASP A 212 -29.41 -24.53 4.88
C ASP A 212 -28.12 -25.28 5.27
N PHE A 213 -28.19 -26.61 5.30
CA PHE A 213 -27.10 -27.53 5.68
C PHE A 213 -26.75 -27.65 7.17
N GLU A 214 -27.51 -27.04 8.09
CA GLU A 214 -27.26 -27.20 9.54
C GLU A 214 -27.33 -28.66 10.02
N GLY A 215 -28.07 -29.52 9.30
CA GLY A 215 -28.17 -30.96 9.61
C GLY A 215 -26.93 -31.79 9.25
N PHE A 216 -25.98 -31.25 8.47
CA PHE A 216 -24.86 -31.99 7.90
C PHE A 216 -23.51 -31.86 8.65
N GLY A 217 -23.43 -31.11 9.76
CA GLY A 217 -22.21 -30.99 10.56
C GLY A 217 -21.74 -29.55 10.78
N GLU A 218 -20.48 -29.35 11.19
CA GLU A 218 -19.98 -28.06 11.68
C GLU A 218 -20.17 -26.91 10.67
N PHE A 219 -20.84 -25.86 11.14
CA PHE A 219 -21.31 -24.70 10.39
C PHE A 219 -20.47 -23.44 10.68
N ARG A 220 -19.27 -23.61 11.24
CA ARG A 220 -18.37 -22.51 11.65
C ARG A 220 -17.14 -22.48 10.76
N SER A 221 -16.73 -21.28 10.35
CA SER A 221 -15.41 -21.12 9.77
C SER A 221 -14.32 -21.49 10.80
N ILE A 222 -13.42 -22.38 10.40
CA ILE A 222 -12.25 -22.73 11.19
C ILE A 222 -11.13 -21.73 10.92
N GLY A 223 -10.89 -20.83 11.86
CA GLY A 223 -9.69 -20.00 11.87
C GLY A 223 -8.57 -20.71 12.62
N ARG A 224 -7.61 -21.32 11.91
CA ARG A 224 -6.33 -21.73 12.53
C ARG A 224 -5.33 -20.58 12.45
N ASP A 225 -4.91 -20.10 13.61
CA ASP A 225 -3.71 -19.28 13.73
C ASP A 225 -2.52 -20.22 13.90
N LEU A 226 -1.58 -20.19 12.96
CA LEU A 226 -0.41 -21.07 12.98
C LEU A 226 0.75 -20.50 13.80
N ASP A 227 0.65 -19.28 14.35
CA ASP A 227 1.69 -18.63 15.18
C ASP A 227 3.14 -18.74 14.60
N GLY A 228 3.26 -18.79 13.27
CA GLY A 228 4.52 -18.91 12.55
C GLY A 228 4.90 -20.30 12.04
N ASP A 229 4.09 -21.34 12.29
CA ASP A 229 4.28 -22.67 11.70
C ASP A 229 3.92 -22.72 10.21
N VAL A 230 4.61 -23.59 9.47
CA VAL A 230 4.36 -23.81 8.03
C VAL A 230 3.05 -24.56 7.89
N ILE A 231 2.14 -24.05 7.04
CA ILE A 231 0.89 -24.72 6.69
C ILE A 231 1.22 -26.11 6.13
N ALA A 232 0.94 -27.15 6.91
CA ALA A 232 1.01 -28.52 6.46
C ALA A 232 -0.24 -28.84 5.63
N GLN A 233 -0.15 -29.86 4.78
CA GLN A 233 -1.29 -30.31 3.98
C GLN A 233 -2.49 -30.72 4.87
N ASP A 234 -2.22 -31.21 6.08
CA ASP A 234 -3.23 -31.59 7.08
C ASP A 234 -3.83 -30.38 7.82
N ASP A 235 -3.29 -29.16 7.65
CA ASP A 235 -3.86 -27.93 8.24
C ASP A 235 -4.94 -27.29 7.36
N ILE A 236 -5.14 -27.81 6.13
CA ILE A 236 -6.08 -27.30 5.14
C ILE A 236 -7.38 -28.13 5.09
N GLU A 237 -7.36 -29.36 5.64
CA GLU A 237 -8.54 -30.23 5.75
C GLU A 237 -9.36 -29.99 7.03
#